data_AF-A0A0S8K8L8-F1
#
_entry.id   AF-A0A0S8K8L8-F1
#
_cell.length_a   1.000
_cell.length_b   1.000
_cell.length_c   1.000
_cell.angle_alpha   90.00
_cell.angle_beta   90.00
_cell.angle_gamma   90.00
#
_symmetry.space_group_name_H-M   'P 1'
#
loop_
_entity.id
_entity.type
_entity.pdbx_description
1 polymer ?
#
loop_
_entity_poly.entity_id
_entity_poly.type
_entity_poly.pdbx_seq_one_letter_code
_entity_poly.pdbx_strand_id
1 'polypeptide(L)'
;KLYKWEQPWEPWQKDEAPAPRPYTPSLFASAGVEQLTGEEKLVLQVLRPHNGKEQAITAKELVRAIHKLAPRSSHSPRWTTRKVRAVISDLRMKHHLIGSSVQSPLGFYMIVRREELEETRAVLCSRAKKIFAVDNALRKRWKEIMGEDLQPLLPGLECEP
;
A
#
# COMPACT_ATOMS: atom_id res chain seq x y z
N LYS A 1 -60.29 -18.66 -7.85
CA LYS A 1 -59.93 -17.22 -7.82
C LYS A 1 -58.42 -17.14 -7.99
N LEU A 2 -58.00 -16.76 -9.19
CA LEU A 2 -56.61 -16.57 -9.61
C LEU A 2 -56.08 -15.27 -8.98
N TYR A 3 -54.90 -15.30 -8.37
CA TYR A 3 -54.08 -14.11 -8.21
C TYR A 3 -52.83 -14.26 -9.05
N LYS A 4 -52.89 -13.54 -10.17
CA LYS A 4 -51.80 -13.23 -11.10
C LYS A 4 -50.89 -12.21 -10.39
N TRP A 5 -49.61 -12.53 -10.25
CA TRP A 5 -48.57 -11.53 -10.03
C TRP A 5 -47.49 -11.77 -11.09
N GLU A 6 -47.77 -11.27 -12.30
CA GLU A 6 -46.74 -10.89 -13.26
C GLU A 6 -46.43 -9.42 -12.97
N GLN A 7 -45.22 -9.14 -12.50
CA GLN A 7 -44.59 -7.83 -12.63
C GLN A 7 -43.16 -8.07 -13.12
N PRO A 8 -42.68 -7.22 -14.03
CA PRO A 8 -41.76 -7.57 -15.09
C PRO A 8 -40.31 -7.36 -14.66
N TRP A 9 -39.41 -8.04 -15.37
CA TRP A 9 -38.01 -7.64 -15.43
C TRP A 9 -37.95 -6.17 -15.89
N GLU A 10 -37.30 -5.30 -15.11
CA GLU A 10 -36.79 -4.03 -15.64
C GLU A 10 -35.26 -4.08 -15.56
N PRO A 11 -34.56 -3.90 -16.70
CA PRO A 11 -33.12 -3.88 -16.73
C PRO A 11 -32.68 -2.58 -16.08
N TRP A 12 -31.96 -2.66 -14.96
CA TRP A 12 -31.27 -1.52 -14.36
C TRP A 12 -30.55 -0.80 -15.48
N GLN A 13 -31.05 0.41 -15.74
CA GLN A 13 -30.68 1.24 -16.85
C GLN A 13 -29.16 1.36 -16.88
N LYS A 14 -28.61 1.28 -18.11
CA LYS A 14 -27.27 1.75 -18.44
C LYS A 14 -27.26 3.27 -18.22
N ASP A 15 -27.33 3.69 -16.96
CA ASP A 15 -26.73 4.96 -16.57
C ASP A 15 -25.24 4.73 -16.78
N GLU A 16 -24.70 5.35 -17.82
CA GLU A 16 -23.27 5.42 -18.08
C GLU A 16 -22.59 5.68 -16.74
N ALA A 17 -21.96 4.65 -16.18
CA ALA A 17 -21.10 4.81 -15.03
C ALA A 17 -20.17 5.96 -15.40
N PRO A 18 -20.18 7.08 -14.65
CA PRO A 18 -19.39 8.24 -15.03
C PRO A 18 -17.97 7.73 -15.24
N ALA A 19 -17.41 7.96 -16.43
CA ALA A 19 -16.07 7.51 -16.79
C ALA A 19 -15.15 7.72 -15.59
N PRO A 20 -14.33 6.73 -15.18
CA PRO A 20 -13.55 6.81 -13.97
C PRO A 20 -12.82 8.14 -13.99
N ARG A 21 -13.24 9.07 -13.12
CA ARG A 21 -12.65 10.40 -13.11
C ARG A 21 -11.16 10.16 -12.91
N PRO A 22 -10.28 10.64 -13.80
CA PRO A 22 -8.85 10.55 -13.55
C PRO A 22 -8.65 11.15 -12.16
N TYR A 23 -7.99 10.40 -11.28
CA TYR A 23 -7.71 10.84 -9.92
C TYR A 23 -7.10 12.24 -10.00
N THR A 24 -7.89 13.26 -9.64
CA THR A 24 -7.42 14.64 -9.63
C THR A 24 -6.52 14.76 -8.41
N PRO A 25 -5.23 15.10 -8.56
CA PRO A 25 -4.30 15.21 -7.44
C PRO A 25 -4.64 16.34 -6.46
N SER A 26 -5.77 17.04 -6.61
CA SER A 26 -6.14 18.18 -5.78
C SER A 26 -6.51 17.82 -4.33
N LEU A 27 -6.52 16.53 -3.96
CA LEU A 27 -6.69 16.08 -2.57
C LEU A 27 -5.39 16.10 -1.73
N PHE A 28 -4.26 16.50 -2.30
CA PHE A 28 -3.01 16.70 -1.53
C PHE A 28 -3.06 17.90 -0.55
N ALA A 29 -4.17 18.64 -0.48
CA ALA A 29 -4.25 19.90 0.26
C ALA A 29 -4.83 19.80 1.69
N SER A 30 -5.32 18.66 2.17
CA SER A 30 -5.94 18.62 3.51
C SER A 30 -5.96 17.29 4.26
N ALA A 31 -5.00 16.40 4.04
CA ALA A 31 -4.68 15.38 5.05
C ALA A 31 -3.74 16.05 6.07
N GLY A 32 -3.98 15.84 7.37
CA GLY A 32 -3.40 16.60 8.48
C GLY A 32 -1.92 16.95 8.31
N VAL A 33 -1.54 18.14 8.79
CA VAL A 33 -0.15 18.63 8.77
C VAL A 33 0.68 17.82 9.78
N GLU A 34 0.81 16.52 9.56
CA GLU A 34 1.79 15.72 10.25
C GLU A 34 3.17 16.25 9.85
N GLN A 35 3.95 16.65 10.84
CA GLN A 35 5.27 17.19 10.61
C GLN A 35 6.14 16.10 10.00
N LEU A 36 6.36 16.22 8.69
CA LEU A 36 7.30 15.35 7.98
C LEU A 36 8.71 15.63 8.45
N THR A 37 9.45 14.56 8.75
CA THR A 37 10.87 14.64 9.07
C THR A 37 11.66 15.12 7.85
N GLY A 38 12.89 15.61 8.05
CA GLY A 38 13.76 15.99 6.94
C GLY A 38 14.01 14.83 5.96
N GLU A 39 14.06 13.61 6.49
CA GLU A 39 14.29 12.39 5.70
C GLU A 39 13.07 12.00 4.86
N GLU A 40 11.87 12.11 5.43
CA GLU A 40 10.61 11.90 4.73
C GLU A 40 10.44 12.90 3.59
N LYS A 41 10.74 14.19 3.83
CA LYS A 41 10.72 15.23 2.80
C LYS A 41 11.67 14.93 1.65
N LEU A 42 12.88 14.44 1.94
CA LEU A 42 13.86 14.06 0.93
C LEU A 42 13.37 12.88 0.09
N VAL A 43 12.83 11.83 0.72
CA VAL A 43 12.28 10.67 -0.02
C VAL A 43 11.11 11.10 -0.91
N LEU A 44 10.18 11.91 -0.40
CA LEU A 44 9.08 12.44 -1.20
C LEU A 44 9.57 13.32 -2.35
N GLN A 45 10.57 14.17 -2.12
CA GLN A 45 11.13 15.02 -3.16
C GLN A 45 11.70 14.19 -4.32
N VAL A 46 12.39 13.09 -4.02
CA VAL A 46 12.90 12.15 -5.03
C VAL A 46 11.77 11.37 -5.69
N LEU A 47 10.72 11.00 -4.97
CA LEU A 47 9.66 10.12 -5.47
C LEU A 47 8.57 10.84 -6.27
N ARG A 48 8.31 12.13 -6.01
CA ARG A 48 7.32 12.96 -6.72
C ARG A 48 7.38 12.89 -8.27
N PRO A 49 8.54 12.86 -8.93
CA PRO A 49 8.60 12.72 -10.39
C PRO A 49 8.25 11.32 -10.89
N HIS A 50 8.17 10.30 -10.03
CA HIS A 50 7.89 8.91 -10.37
C HIS A 50 6.40 8.60 -10.18
N ASN A 51 5.58 9.15 -11.08
CA ASN A 51 4.13 9.02 -11.02
C ASN A 51 3.65 7.81 -11.83
N GLY A 52 2.93 6.93 -11.15
CA GLY A 52 2.42 5.69 -11.72
C GLY A 52 3.44 4.56 -11.81
N LYS A 53 2.93 3.34 -11.94
CA LYS A 53 3.72 2.10 -11.87
C LYS A 53 4.84 2.05 -12.90
N GLU A 54 4.60 2.54 -14.11
CA GLU A 54 5.58 2.54 -15.21
C GLU A 54 6.85 3.34 -14.89
N GLN A 55 6.73 4.34 -14.02
CA GLN A 55 7.84 5.20 -13.61
C GLN A 55 8.49 4.72 -12.30
N ALA A 56 8.23 3.48 -11.88
CA ALA A 56 8.76 2.95 -10.63
C ALA A 56 10.28 3.03 -10.54
N ILE A 57 10.76 3.49 -9.38
CA ILE A 57 12.17 3.61 -9.05
C ILE A 57 12.57 2.61 -7.97
N THR A 58 13.69 1.90 -8.17
CA THR A 58 14.14 0.91 -7.19
C THR A 58 14.65 1.57 -5.90
N ALA A 59 14.66 0.82 -4.80
CA ALA A 59 15.25 1.29 -3.54
C ALA A 59 16.72 1.76 -3.70
N LYS A 60 17.49 1.09 -4.57
CA LYS A 60 18.89 1.42 -4.82
C LYS A 60 19.03 2.75 -5.56
N GLU A 61 18.17 2.99 -6.54
CA GLU A 61 18.14 4.24 -7.30
C GLU A 61 17.65 5.41 -6.43
N LEU A 62 16.63 5.20 -5.59
CA LEU A 62 16.21 6.16 -4.57
C LEU A 62 17.38 6.58 -3.68
N VAL A 63 18.15 5.63 -3.14
CA VAL A 63 19.35 5.94 -2.33
C VAL A 63 20.36 6.77 -3.12
N ARG A 64 20.63 6.42 -4.38
CA ARG A 64 21.54 7.18 -5.25
C ARG A 64 21.04 8.61 -5.49
N ALA A 65 19.74 8.78 -5.76
CA ALA A 65 19.14 10.09 -5.99
C ALA A 65 19.15 10.95 -4.72
N ILE A 66 18.87 10.37 -3.55
CA ILE A 66 18.93 11.08 -2.26
C ILE A 66 20.37 11.54 -1.98
N HIS A 67 21.37 10.70 -2.21
CA HIS A 67 22.78 11.09 -2.03
C HIS A 67 23.21 12.20 -2.99
N LYS A 68 22.60 12.33 -4.17
CA LYS A 68 22.86 13.44 -5.10
C LYS A 68 22.24 14.75 -4.62
N LEU A 69 21.03 14.70 -4.05
CA LEU A 69 20.31 15.89 -3.56
C LEU A 69 20.86 16.42 -2.23
N ALA A 70 21.22 15.52 -1.32
CA ALA A 70 21.79 15.84 -0.02
C ALA A 70 23.19 15.21 0.09
N PRO A 71 24.21 15.82 -0.55
CA PRO A 71 25.59 15.35 -0.44
C PRO A 71 26.03 15.34 1.03
N ARG A 72 26.88 14.37 1.36
CA ARG A 72 27.31 14.06 2.74
C ARG A 72 27.66 15.31 3.54
N SER A 73 26.80 15.65 4.50
CA SER A 73 27.19 16.44 5.67
C SER A 73 27.74 15.51 6.74
N SER A 74 28.72 15.97 7.52
CA SER A 74 29.35 15.22 8.62
C SER A 74 28.35 14.69 9.65
N HIS A 75 27.13 15.26 9.70
CA HIS A 75 26.06 14.90 10.63
C HIS A 75 24.87 14.19 9.97
N SER A 76 24.93 13.85 8.67
CA SER A 76 23.80 13.23 7.98
C SER A 76 23.92 11.69 7.98
N PRO A 77 22.91 10.95 8.49
CA PRO A 77 22.95 9.50 8.54
C PRO A 77 23.01 8.88 7.14
N ARG A 78 23.85 7.85 6.98
CA ARG A 78 24.04 7.14 5.71
C ARG A 78 22.73 6.54 5.21
N TRP A 79 22.33 6.87 3.98
CA TRP A 79 21.16 6.25 3.36
C TRP A 79 21.46 4.82 2.91
N THR A 80 20.56 3.91 3.28
CA THR A 80 20.58 2.50 2.88
C THR A 80 19.22 2.12 2.31
N THR A 81 19.18 1.04 1.54
CA THR A 81 17.91 0.52 1.00
C THR A 81 16.93 0.12 2.11
N ARG A 82 17.45 -0.39 3.25
CA ARG A 82 16.66 -0.68 4.46
C ARG A 82 16.01 0.59 5.01
N LYS A 83 16.78 1.67 5.13
CA LYS A 83 16.29 2.96 5.62
C LYS A 83 15.22 3.56 4.70
N VAL A 84 15.46 3.55 3.39
CA VAL A 84 14.46 4.03 2.41
C VAL A 84 13.14 3.25 2.55
N ARG A 85 13.20 1.93 2.70
CA ARG A 85 12.00 1.10 2.92
C ARG A 85 11.26 1.47 4.21
N ALA A 86 11.99 1.73 5.29
CA ALA A 86 11.40 2.17 6.55
C ALA A 86 10.68 3.52 6.38
N VAL A 87 11.36 4.52 5.82
CA VAL A 87 10.78 5.85 5.57
C VAL A 87 9.55 5.77 4.65
N ILE A 88 9.57 4.94 3.62
CA ILE A 88 8.40 4.73 2.76
C ILE A 88 7.24 4.07 3.52
N SER A 89 7.54 3.14 4.43
CA SER A 89 6.54 2.55 5.31
C SER A 89 5.89 3.62 6.19
N ASP A 90 6.71 4.48 6.81
CA ASP A 90 6.23 5.58 7.66
C ASP A 90 5.37 6.55 6.85
N LEU A 91 5.81 6.94 5.66
CA LEU A 91 5.04 7.79 4.75
C LEU A 91 3.67 7.19 4.40
N ARG A 92 3.57 5.87 4.18
CA ARG A 92 2.28 5.21 3.93
C ARG A 92 1.36 5.26 5.14
N MET A 93 1.91 5.09 6.34
CA MET A 93 1.15 5.24 7.59
C MET A 93 0.64 6.67 7.76
N LYS A 94 1.41 7.66 7.28
CA LYS A 94 1.04 9.08 7.17
C LYS A 94 0.19 9.39 5.92
N HIS A 95 -0.53 8.40 5.41
CA HIS A 95 -1.48 8.54 4.31
C HIS A 95 -0.91 8.98 2.95
N HIS A 96 0.40 8.86 2.72
CA HIS A 96 0.96 9.08 1.38
C HIS A 96 0.69 7.89 0.46
N LEU A 97 0.13 8.17 -0.71
CA LEU A 97 -0.19 7.20 -1.76
C LEU A 97 1.05 6.71 -2.50
N ILE A 98 1.82 5.84 -1.84
CA ILE A 98 3.05 5.26 -2.38
C ILE A 98 2.84 3.78 -2.68
N GLY A 99 2.87 3.42 -3.96
CA GLY A 99 2.79 2.05 -4.44
C GLY A 99 4.13 1.33 -4.32
N SER A 100 4.09 0.00 -4.39
CA SER A 100 5.29 -0.81 -4.56
C SER A 100 5.01 -1.95 -5.52
N SER A 101 5.70 -1.94 -6.65
CA SER A 101 5.54 -2.97 -7.68
C SER A 101 6.45 -4.16 -7.40
N VAL A 102 5.85 -5.36 -7.44
CA VAL A 102 6.56 -6.65 -7.35
C VAL A 102 6.77 -7.30 -8.72
N GLN A 103 6.21 -6.72 -9.79
CA GLN A 103 6.41 -7.12 -11.18
C GLN A 103 7.12 -6.00 -11.93
N SER A 104 7.81 -6.31 -13.03
CA SER A 104 8.52 -5.29 -13.79
C SER A 104 7.55 -4.18 -14.28
N PRO A 105 7.88 -2.90 -14.14
CA PRO A 105 9.08 -2.36 -13.47
C PRO A 105 9.01 -2.46 -11.94
N LEU A 106 10.11 -2.92 -11.33
CA LEU A 106 10.22 -3.13 -9.88
C LEU A 106 10.56 -1.82 -9.17
N GLY A 107 9.86 -1.50 -8.08
CA GLY A 107 10.23 -0.34 -7.27
C GLY A 107 9.07 0.34 -6.57
N PHE A 108 9.31 1.60 -6.21
CA PHE A 108 8.36 2.51 -5.58
C PHE A 108 7.92 3.58 -6.56
N TYR A 109 6.68 4.01 -6.43
CA TYR A 109 6.09 5.06 -7.27
C TYR A 109 4.98 5.75 -6.50
N MET A 110 4.62 6.96 -6.94
CA MET A 110 3.41 7.64 -6.47
C MET A 110 2.21 7.06 -7.20
N ILE A 111 1.22 6.57 -6.45
CA ILE A 111 -0.03 6.08 -7.03
C ILE A 111 -0.82 7.28 -7.54
N VAL A 112 -1.20 7.22 -8.82
CA VAL A 112 -1.97 8.27 -9.49
C VAL A 112 -3.22 7.73 -10.18
N ARG A 113 -3.41 6.41 -10.19
CA ARG A 113 -4.59 5.74 -10.74
C ARG A 113 -5.24 4.83 -9.72
N ARG A 114 -6.55 4.60 -9.87
CA ARG A 114 -7.31 3.74 -8.96
C ARG A 114 -6.87 2.28 -9.07
N GLU A 115 -6.55 1.83 -10.27
CA GLU A 115 -6.13 0.47 -10.57
C GLU A 115 -4.81 0.12 -9.84
N GLU A 116 -3.89 1.09 -9.76
CA GLU A 116 -2.62 0.96 -9.02
C GLU A 116 -2.84 0.88 -7.51
N LEU A 117 -3.83 1.61 -6.99
CA LEU A 117 -4.23 1.53 -5.59
C LEU A 117 -4.83 0.15 -5.28
N GLU A 118 -5.73 -0.33 -6.13
CA GLU A 118 -6.37 -1.64 -5.98
C GLU A 118 -5.35 -2.78 -6.08
N GLU A 119 -4.39 -2.70 -7.01
CA GLU A 119 -3.27 -3.64 -7.09
C GLU A 119 -2.45 -3.64 -5.79
N THR A 120 -2.09 -2.45 -5.29
CA THR A 120 -1.34 -2.31 -4.05
C THR A 120 -2.11 -2.92 -2.86
N ARG A 121 -3.42 -2.68 -2.77
CA ARG A 121 -4.29 -3.26 -1.74
C ARG A 121 -4.37 -4.78 -1.84
N ALA A 122 -4.51 -5.32 -3.05
CA ALA A 122 -4.54 -6.77 -3.29
C ALA A 122 -3.22 -7.44 -2.84
N VAL A 123 -2.08 -6.82 -3.16
CA VAL A 123 -0.76 -7.32 -2.71
C VAL A 123 -0.64 -7.30 -1.18
N LEU A 124 -1.12 -6.23 -0.51
CA LEU A 124 -1.11 -6.15 0.95
C LEU A 124 -2.01 -7.23 1.58
N CYS A 125 -3.21 -7.43 1.05
CA CYS A 125 -4.12 -8.49 1.50
C CYS A 125 -3.47 -9.87 1.34
N SER A 126 -2.88 -10.17 0.18
CA SER A 126 -2.16 -11.44 -0.05
C SER A 126 -1.02 -11.67 0.94
N ARG A 127 -0.26 -10.61 1.27
CA ARG A 127 0.81 -10.69 2.29
C ARG A 127 0.25 -10.92 3.69
N ALA A 128 -0.83 -10.25 4.05
CA ALA A 128 -1.50 -10.46 5.34
C ALA A 128 -1.98 -11.91 5.49
N LYS A 129 -2.63 -12.47 4.45
CA LYS A 129 -3.05 -13.88 4.42
C LYS A 129 -1.88 -14.83 4.69
N LYS A 130 -0.71 -14.60 4.08
CA LYS A 130 0.49 -15.41 4.33
C LYS A 130 0.99 -15.29 5.78
N ILE A 131 0.96 -14.08 6.35
CA ILE A 131 1.36 -13.87 7.76
C ILE A 131 0.44 -14.65 8.70
N PHE A 132 -0.87 -14.58 8.50
CA PHE A 132 -1.83 -15.32 9.32
C PHE A 132 -1.71 -16.84 9.14
N ALA A 133 -1.43 -17.32 7.92
CA ALA A 133 -1.18 -18.74 7.70
C ALA A 133 0.06 -19.24 8.47
N VAL A 134 1.13 -18.44 8.51
CA VAL A 134 2.34 -18.75 9.30
C VAL A 134 2.04 -18.71 10.80
N ASP A 135 1.32 -17.69 11.29
CA ASP A 135 0.89 -17.60 12.69
C ASP A 135 0.12 -18.86 13.11
N ASN A 136 -0.88 -19.27 12.33
CA ASN A 136 -1.66 -20.48 12.60
C ASN A 136 -0.80 -21.75 12.64
N ALA A 137 0.18 -21.88 11.75
CA ALA A 137 1.10 -23.02 11.75
C ALA A 137 1.96 -23.06 13.03
N LEU A 138 2.48 -21.91 13.47
CA LEU A 138 3.25 -21.78 14.70
C LEU A 138 2.39 -22.09 15.94
N ARG A 139 1.16 -21.58 15.98
CA ARG A 139 0.21 -21.83 17.07
C ARG A 139 -0.14 -23.31 17.19
N LYS A 140 -0.43 -23.97 16.06
CA LYS A 140 -0.67 -25.42 16.03
C LYS A 140 0.54 -26.17 16.59
N ARG A 141 1.74 -25.82 16.14
CA ARG A 141 2.97 -26.49 16.60
C ARG A 141 3.23 -26.26 18.09
N TRP A 142 2.96 -25.05 18.60
CA TRP A 142 3.08 -24.74 20.03
C TRP A 142 2.13 -25.59 20.86
N LYS A 143 0.85 -25.71 20.44
CA LYS A 143 -0.14 -26.55 21.10
C LYS A 143 0.27 -28.02 21.15
N GLU A 144 0.84 -28.55 20.06
CA GLU A 144 1.33 -29.93 20.01
C GLU A 144 2.47 -30.19 21.00
N ILE A 145 3.36 -29.22 21.21
CA ILE A 145 4.55 -29.37 22.08
C ILE A 145 4.22 -29.08 23.54
N MET A 146 3.48 -28.01 23.80
CA MET A 146 3.26 -27.46 25.14
C MET A 146 1.87 -27.76 25.71
N GLY A 147 0.92 -28.21 24.89
CA GLY A 147 -0.47 -28.44 25.30
C GLY A 147 -1.29 -27.15 25.51
N GLU A 148 -0.69 -25.98 25.25
CA GLU A 148 -1.29 -24.68 25.49
C GLU A 148 -1.74 -24.01 24.18
N ASP A 149 -2.87 -23.31 24.22
CA ASP A 149 -3.34 -22.49 23.11
C ASP A 149 -2.71 -21.10 23.16
N LEU A 150 -1.92 -20.76 22.13
CA LEU A 150 -1.39 -19.41 21.96
C LEU A 150 -2.47 -18.49 21.38
N GLN A 151 -2.57 -17.26 21.89
CA GLN A 151 -3.49 -16.24 21.38
C GLN A 151 -3.18 -15.90 19.90
N PRO A 152 -4.19 -15.74 19.02
CA PRO A 152 -3.96 -15.32 17.64
C PRO A 152 -3.32 -13.93 17.57
N LEU A 153 -2.50 -13.70 16.53
CA LEU A 153 -1.80 -12.43 16.31
C LEU A 153 -2.73 -11.21 16.29
N LEU A 154 -3.91 -11.33 15.67
CA LEU A 154 -4.96 -10.31 15.68
C LEU A 154 -6.31 -10.98 16.00
N PRO A 155 -6.81 -10.90 17.24
CA PRO A 155 -8.08 -11.50 17.60
C PRO A 155 -9.23 -10.82 16.83
N GLY A 156 -10.08 -11.63 16.18
CA GLY A 156 -11.28 -11.16 15.47
C GLY A 156 -11.09 -10.82 13.98
N LEU A 157 -9.88 -10.95 13.43
CA LEU A 157 -9.61 -10.77 11.99
C LEU A 157 -9.31 -12.14 11.37
N GLU A 158 -10.35 -12.88 11.05
CA GLU A 158 -10.22 -14.02 10.15
C GLU A 158 -10.10 -13.48 8.73
N CYS A 159 -8.87 -13.45 8.22
CA CYS A 159 -8.64 -13.17 6.81
C CYS A 159 -9.14 -14.40 6.04
N GLU A 160 -10.44 -14.44 5.70
CA GLU A 160 -10.99 -15.57 4.95
C GLU A 160 -10.19 -15.80 3.66
N PRO A 161 -9.90 -17.07 3.33
CA PRO A 161 -8.98 -17.47 2.27
C PRO A 161 -9.34 -16.91 0.88
#